data_AF-A0A1E8CP76-F1
#
_entry.id   AF-A0A1E8CP76-F1
#
_cell.length_a   1.000
_cell.length_b   1.000
_cell.length_c   1.000
_cell.angle_alpha   90.00
_cell.angle_beta   90.00
_cell.angle_gamma   90.00
#
_symmetry.space_group_name_H-M   'P 1'
#
loop_
_entity.id
_entity.type
_entity.pdbx_description
1 polymer ?
#
loop_
_entity_poly.entity_id
_entity_poly.type
_entity_poly.pdbx_seq_one_letter_code
_entity_poly.pdbx_strand_id
1 'polypeptide(L)'
;MTSLALSHFQTDHPDAGRNVFVAMRLDPSPLRTRIHDLIRSSIENRGLHAIRADDRDYSGELWTNVKLCLDHCSLAIAVFDDDERHVDNLAVELGYLFARDVPCLIFRESRLGPPVAMLAHRLHTSFDALDLDGSLVPAVARWLDTQQNRTVA
;
A
#
# COMPACT_ATOMS: atom_id res chain seq x y z
N MET A 1 -5.88 -19.72 9.20
CA MET A 1 -6.13 -18.51 10.02
C MET A 1 -7.07 -18.89 11.15
N THR A 2 -6.77 -18.51 12.38
CA THR A 2 -7.69 -18.69 13.52
C THR A 2 -8.90 -17.78 13.33
N SER A 3 -10.11 -18.24 13.65
CA SER A 3 -11.33 -17.42 13.47
C SER A 3 -11.26 -16.09 14.23
N LEU A 4 -10.54 -16.05 15.36
CA LEU A 4 -10.39 -14.87 16.22
C LEU A 4 -9.62 -13.73 15.54
N ALA A 5 -8.50 -14.02 14.85
CA ALA A 5 -7.70 -13.00 14.18
C ALA A 5 -8.52 -12.28 13.11
N LEU A 6 -9.26 -13.06 12.32
CA LEU A 6 -10.17 -12.54 11.30
C LEU A 6 -11.29 -11.70 11.92
N SER A 7 -11.92 -12.17 13.01
CA SER A 7 -13.00 -11.42 13.67
C SER A 7 -12.52 -10.06 14.22
N HIS A 8 -11.32 -9.99 14.80
CA HIS A 8 -10.76 -8.72 15.25
C HIS A 8 -10.45 -7.78 14.09
N PHE A 9 -9.84 -8.29 13.02
CA PHE A 9 -9.57 -7.49 11.82
C PHE A 9 -10.86 -6.93 11.22
N GLN A 10 -11.90 -7.75 11.08
CA GLN A 10 -13.20 -7.33 10.55
C GLN A 10 -13.94 -6.36 11.48
N THR A 11 -13.61 -6.33 12.78
CA THR A 11 -14.15 -5.34 13.71
C THR A 11 -13.53 -3.97 13.47
N ASP A 12 -12.21 -3.91 13.23
CA ASP A 12 -11.51 -2.66 12.95
C ASP A 12 -11.74 -2.17 11.50
N HIS A 13 -11.86 -3.12 10.56
CA HIS A 13 -11.91 -2.88 9.12
C HIS A 13 -13.08 -3.65 8.47
N PRO A 14 -14.33 -3.25 8.76
CA PRO A 14 -15.52 -4.04 8.41
C PRO A 14 -15.84 -4.09 6.92
N ASP A 15 -15.34 -3.14 6.12
CA ASP A 15 -15.62 -3.06 4.69
C ASP A 15 -14.36 -3.31 3.86
N ALA A 16 -14.19 -4.57 3.43
CA ALA A 16 -13.07 -4.99 2.58
C ALA A 16 -13.01 -4.24 1.24
N GLY A 17 -14.16 -3.76 0.72
CA GLY A 17 -14.24 -2.94 -0.49
C GLY A 17 -13.69 -1.52 -0.32
N ARG A 18 -13.45 -1.09 0.92
CA ARG A 18 -12.89 0.22 1.26
C ARG A 18 -11.46 0.15 1.80
N ASN A 19 -10.95 -1.05 2.02
CA ASN A 19 -9.60 -1.28 2.54
C ASN A 19 -8.55 -1.16 1.42
N VAL A 20 -7.56 -0.30 1.65
CA VAL A 20 -6.42 -0.03 0.77
C VAL A 20 -5.15 -0.47 1.48
N PHE A 21 -4.48 -1.48 0.95
CA PHE A 21 -3.21 -1.95 1.49
C PHE A 21 -2.10 -0.95 1.17
N VAL A 22 -1.29 -0.58 2.17
CA VAL A 22 -0.11 0.28 2.00
C VAL A 22 1.14 -0.59 2.11
N ALA A 23 1.70 -0.95 0.96
CA ALA A 23 2.94 -1.70 0.86
C ALA A 23 4.14 -0.74 0.86
N MET A 24 4.86 -0.67 1.97
CA MET A 24 6.08 0.13 2.07
C MET A 24 7.09 -0.58 2.97
N ARG A 25 8.36 -0.17 2.90
CA ARG A 25 9.38 -0.69 3.80
C ARG A 25 8.98 -0.45 5.26
N LEU A 26 9.15 -1.48 6.09
CA LEU A 26 8.71 -1.44 7.49
C LEU A 26 9.72 -0.74 8.41
N ASP A 27 10.99 -0.65 8.02
CA ASP A 27 12.01 -0.01 8.84
C ASP A 27 11.70 1.49 9.02
N PRO A 28 11.64 2.04 10.25
CA PRO A 28 11.21 3.41 10.44
C PRO A 28 12.26 4.42 9.94
N SER A 29 11.81 5.49 9.29
CA SER A 29 12.59 6.71 9.04
C SER A 29 11.66 7.93 9.03
N PRO A 30 12.16 9.15 9.31
CA PRO A 30 11.33 10.35 9.25
C PRO A 30 10.61 10.52 7.90
N LEU A 31 11.30 10.19 6.80
CA LEU A 31 10.73 10.22 5.47
C LEU A 31 9.60 9.20 5.30
N ARG A 32 9.80 7.94 5.71
CA ARG A 32 8.78 6.89 5.56
C ARG A 32 7.57 7.12 6.45
N THR A 33 7.77 7.61 7.67
CA THR A 33 6.66 8.05 8.53
C THR A 33 5.86 9.14 7.82
N ARG A 34 6.53 10.16 7.25
CA ARG A 34 5.85 11.24 6.54
C ARG A 34 5.10 10.75 5.29
N ILE A 35 5.71 9.88 4.49
CA ILE A 35 5.07 9.26 3.32
C ILE A 35 3.81 8.48 3.74
N HIS A 36 3.94 7.65 4.77
CA HIS A 36 2.84 6.85 5.31
C HIS A 36 1.68 7.72 5.77
N ASP A 37 1.95 8.76 6.56
CA ASP A 37 0.92 9.64 7.12
C ASP A 37 0.17 10.40 6.01
N LEU A 38 0.88 10.84 4.97
CA LEU A 38 0.29 11.51 3.82
C LEU A 38 -0.57 10.57 2.97
N ILE A 39 -0.11 9.34 2.73
CA ILE A 39 -0.88 8.32 2.01
C ILE A 39 -2.13 7.95 2.82
N ARG A 40 -1.97 7.66 4.11
CA ARG A 40 -3.08 7.36 5.03
C ARG A 40 -4.13 8.46 5.00
N SER A 41 -3.70 9.71 5.22
CA SER A 41 -4.61 10.87 5.20
C SER A 41 -5.32 11.01 3.85
N SER A 42 -4.61 10.77 2.74
CA SER A 42 -5.20 10.87 1.38
C SER A 42 -6.24 9.80 1.09
N ILE A 43 -6.05 8.59 1.61
CA ILE A 43 -6.99 7.46 1.57
C ILE A 43 -8.20 7.77 2.46
N GLU A 44 -7.97 8.13 3.71
CA GLU A 44 -9.02 8.36 4.71
C GLU A 44 -9.92 9.55 4.36
N ASN A 45 -9.37 10.62 3.77
CA ASN A 45 -10.12 11.77 3.26
C ASN A 45 -11.13 11.41 2.16
N ARG A 46 -11.00 10.23 1.53
CA ARG A 46 -11.95 9.68 0.54
C ARG A 46 -12.91 8.65 1.13
N GLY A 47 -12.92 8.53 2.46
CA GLY A 47 -13.66 7.50 3.16
C GLY A 47 -13.15 6.10 2.84
N LEU A 48 -11.86 5.91 2.60
CA LEU A 48 -11.27 4.58 2.49
C LEU A 48 -10.47 4.28 3.76
N HIS A 49 -10.02 3.04 3.94
CA HIS A 49 -9.26 2.61 5.11
C HIS A 49 -7.84 2.23 4.71
N ALA A 50 -6.84 2.95 5.21
CA ALA A 50 -5.45 2.60 4.98
C ALA A 50 -5.06 1.46 5.91
N ILE A 51 -4.57 0.36 5.35
CA ILE A 51 -4.15 -0.83 6.09
C ILE A 51 -2.65 -1.04 5.89
N ARG A 52 -1.89 -1.04 6.97
CA ARG A 52 -0.48 -1.44 6.97
C ARG A 52 -0.29 -2.64 7.89
N ALA A 53 0.47 -3.63 7.43
CA ALA A 53 0.56 -4.93 8.10
C ALA A 53 1.23 -4.90 9.48
N ASP A 54 1.94 -3.83 9.84
CA ASP A 54 2.60 -3.60 11.12
C ASP A 54 1.83 -2.64 12.05
N ASP A 55 0.68 -2.09 11.63
CA ASP A 55 -0.14 -1.20 12.48
C ASP A 55 -0.71 -1.95 13.70
N ARG A 56 -1.10 -3.21 13.51
CA ARG A 56 -1.68 -4.06 14.55
C ARG A 56 -1.39 -5.53 14.29
N ASP A 57 -0.94 -6.23 15.32
CA ASP A 57 -0.80 -7.69 15.29
C ASP A 57 -2.13 -8.36 15.67
N TYR A 58 -2.71 -9.10 14.73
CA TYR A 58 -3.94 -9.87 14.92
C TYR A 58 -3.68 -11.37 15.13
N SER A 59 -2.47 -11.86 14.82
CA SER A 59 -2.25 -13.30 14.64
C SER A 59 -1.06 -13.88 15.38
N GLY A 60 -0.15 -13.04 15.91
CA GLY A 60 1.06 -13.46 16.62
C GLY A 60 2.18 -13.97 15.71
N GLU A 61 1.95 -14.02 14.39
CA GLU A 61 2.92 -14.44 13.38
C GLU A 61 2.89 -13.47 12.21
N LEU A 62 4.07 -12.97 11.81
CA LEU A 62 4.19 -11.86 10.87
C LEU A 62 3.52 -12.15 9.52
N TRP A 63 3.82 -13.29 8.91
CA TRP A 63 3.28 -13.60 7.59
C TRP A 63 1.77 -13.82 7.63
N THR A 64 1.25 -14.47 8.67
CA THR A 64 -0.18 -14.66 8.88
C THR A 64 -0.89 -13.31 9.02
N ASN A 65 -0.26 -12.33 9.68
CA ASN A 65 -0.80 -10.97 9.79
C ASN A 65 -0.79 -10.24 8.44
N VAL A 66 0.35 -10.27 7.74
CA VAL A 66 0.51 -9.68 6.40
C VAL A 66 -0.53 -10.27 5.44
N LYS A 67 -0.66 -11.60 5.40
CA LYS A 67 -1.63 -12.29 4.54
C LYS A 67 -3.07 -11.90 4.90
N LEU A 68 -3.41 -11.82 6.18
CA LEU A 68 -4.74 -11.37 6.63
C LEU A 68 -5.05 -9.97 6.09
N CYS A 69 -4.13 -9.01 6.24
CA CYS A 69 -4.29 -7.66 5.69
C CYS A 69 -4.45 -7.68 4.16
N LEU A 70 -3.57 -8.41 3.47
CA LEU A 70 -3.61 -8.54 2.01
C LEU A 70 -4.95 -9.10 1.53
N ASP A 71 -5.40 -10.22 2.10
CA ASP A 71 -6.66 -10.90 1.75
C ASP A 71 -7.88 -9.98 1.83
N HIS A 72 -7.86 -8.99 2.72
CA HIS A 72 -9.00 -8.12 3.02
C HIS A 72 -8.83 -6.69 2.50
N CYS A 73 -7.90 -6.45 1.58
CA CYS A 73 -7.79 -5.20 0.83
C CYS A 73 -8.21 -5.41 -0.63
N SER A 74 -8.91 -4.41 -1.17
CA SER A 74 -9.41 -4.40 -2.56
C SER A 74 -8.61 -3.48 -3.48
N LEU A 75 -7.79 -2.60 -2.90
CA LEU A 75 -6.83 -1.73 -3.57
C LEU A 75 -5.49 -1.80 -2.86
N ALA A 76 -4.41 -1.42 -3.55
CA ALA A 76 -3.11 -1.28 -2.92
C ALA A 76 -2.33 -0.07 -3.44
N ILE A 77 -1.53 0.52 -2.56
CA ILE A 77 -0.54 1.55 -2.88
C ILE A 77 0.81 1.02 -2.41
N ALA A 78 1.77 0.91 -3.33
CA ALA A 78 3.12 0.46 -3.03
C ALA A 78 4.12 1.60 -3.22
N VAL A 79 5.09 1.74 -2.31
CA VAL A 79 6.05 2.86 -2.35
C VAL A 79 7.49 2.36 -2.30
N PHE A 80 8.24 2.66 -3.36
CA PHE A 80 9.69 2.49 -3.44
C PHE A 80 10.36 3.85 -3.16
N ASP A 81 10.79 4.06 -1.92
CA ASP A 81 11.34 5.34 -1.40
C ASP A 81 12.87 5.39 -1.32
N ASP A 82 13.54 4.25 -1.47
CA ASP A 82 14.98 4.07 -1.29
C ASP A 82 15.48 2.90 -2.18
N ASP A 83 16.74 2.48 -2.01
CA ASP A 83 17.40 1.40 -2.75
C ASP A 83 16.52 0.16 -2.92
N GLU A 84 16.09 -0.07 -4.17
CA GLU A 84 15.20 -1.16 -4.55
C GLU A 84 15.84 -2.55 -4.41
N ARG A 85 17.13 -2.65 -4.04
CA ARG A 85 17.80 -3.92 -3.73
C ARG A 85 17.39 -4.52 -2.40
N HIS A 86 16.65 -3.80 -1.56
CA HIS A 86 16.19 -4.24 -0.24
C HIS A 86 14.65 -4.14 -0.11
N VAL A 87 13.93 -4.71 -1.08
CA VAL A 87 12.46 -4.64 -1.19
C VAL A 87 11.77 -5.93 -0.77
N ASP A 88 12.35 -6.68 0.17
CA ASP A 88 11.95 -8.07 0.47
C ASP A 88 10.46 -8.19 0.80
N ASN A 89 9.94 -7.37 1.71
CA ASN A 89 8.51 -7.38 2.03
C ASN A 89 7.67 -6.89 0.84
N LEU A 90 8.11 -5.83 0.16
CA LEU A 90 7.43 -5.27 -1.01
C LEU A 90 7.29 -6.27 -2.15
N ALA A 91 8.32 -7.04 -2.46
CA ALA A 91 8.30 -8.01 -3.54
C ALA A 91 7.30 -9.13 -3.26
N VAL A 92 7.26 -9.61 -2.02
CA VAL A 92 6.30 -10.64 -1.59
C VAL A 92 4.87 -10.09 -1.59
N GLU A 93 4.65 -8.92 -0.98
CA GLU A 93 3.34 -8.26 -0.89
C GLU A 93 2.80 -7.93 -2.29
N LEU A 94 3.60 -7.30 -3.15
CA LEU A 94 3.20 -6.98 -4.53
C LEU A 94 2.98 -8.24 -5.37
N GLY A 95 3.84 -9.25 -5.24
CA GLY A 95 3.65 -10.53 -5.93
C GLY A 95 2.30 -11.16 -5.58
N TYR A 96 1.93 -11.13 -4.29
CA TYR A 96 0.64 -11.64 -3.81
C TYR A 96 -0.55 -10.81 -4.32
N LEU A 97 -0.44 -9.48 -4.29
CA LEU A 97 -1.47 -8.56 -4.81
C LEU A 97 -1.69 -8.75 -6.32
N PHE A 98 -0.61 -8.92 -7.09
CA PHE A 98 -0.68 -9.19 -8.52
C PHE A 98 -1.33 -10.55 -8.82
N ALA A 99 -1.00 -11.59 -8.04
CA ALA A 99 -1.62 -12.91 -8.20
C ALA A 99 -3.13 -12.91 -7.92
N ARG A 100 -3.64 -11.87 -7.22
CA ARG A 100 -5.05 -11.68 -6.88
C ARG A 100 -5.75 -10.61 -7.73
N ASP A 101 -5.08 -10.10 -8.77
CA ASP A 101 -5.59 -9.02 -9.62
C ASP A 101 -6.02 -7.76 -8.86
N VAL A 102 -5.39 -7.49 -7.70
CA VAL A 102 -5.67 -6.28 -6.92
C VAL A 102 -5.09 -5.06 -7.65
N PRO A 103 -5.89 -4.02 -7.96
CA PRO A 103 -5.38 -2.79 -8.57
C PRO A 103 -4.34 -2.11 -7.66
N CYS A 104 -3.15 -1.88 -8.21
CA CYS A 104 -2.02 -1.30 -7.49
C CYS A 104 -1.61 0.05 -8.09
N LEU A 105 -1.46 1.07 -7.25
CA LEU A 105 -0.68 2.26 -7.56
C LEU A 105 0.75 2.05 -7.05
N ILE A 106 1.71 2.05 -7.98
CA ILE A 106 3.11 1.83 -7.65
C ILE A 106 3.85 3.16 -7.74
N PHE A 107 4.35 3.64 -6.61
CA PHE A 107 5.17 4.83 -6.51
C PHE A 107 6.65 4.50 -6.51
N ARG A 108 7.41 5.34 -7.20
CA ARG A 108 8.86 5.27 -7.23
C ARG A 108 9.46 6.64 -7.01
N GLU A 109 10.42 6.75 -6.10
CA GLU A 109 11.13 8.01 -5.90
C GLU A 109 11.95 8.34 -7.17
N SER A 110 11.87 9.59 -7.60
CA SER A 110 12.31 10.03 -8.94
C SER A 110 13.83 9.93 -9.16
N ARG A 111 14.62 9.91 -8.09
CA ARG A 111 16.09 9.91 -8.10
C ARG A 111 16.67 8.50 -7.97
N LEU A 112 15.85 7.48 -7.74
CA LEU A 112 16.30 6.10 -7.77
C LEU A 112 16.76 5.72 -9.18
N GLY A 113 17.69 4.75 -9.28
CA GLY A 113 18.30 4.30 -10.53
C GLY A 113 17.34 3.63 -11.53
N PRO A 114 17.74 2.65 -12.33
CA PRO A 114 16.78 1.85 -13.10
C PRO A 114 15.88 1.01 -12.17
N PRO A 115 14.63 0.73 -12.55
CA PRO A 115 13.74 -0.14 -11.77
C PRO A 115 14.26 -1.59 -11.74
N VAL A 116 13.99 -2.31 -10.66
CA VAL A 116 14.20 -3.77 -10.60
C VAL A 116 13.37 -4.51 -11.65
N ALA A 117 13.81 -5.70 -12.06
CA ALA A 117 13.16 -6.49 -13.11
C ALA A 117 11.65 -6.72 -12.88
N MET A 118 11.24 -6.84 -11.62
CA MET A 118 9.83 -6.95 -11.23
C MET A 118 8.98 -5.74 -11.67
N LEU A 119 9.56 -4.54 -11.69
CA LEU A 119 8.91 -3.30 -12.07
C LEU A 119 9.19 -2.89 -13.52
N ALA A 120 10.19 -3.48 -14.19
CA ALA A 120 10.66 -3.06 -15.51
C ALA A 120 9.58 -3.05 -16.62
N HIS A 121 8.50 -3.83 -16.46
CA HIS A 121 7.38 -3.90 -17.40
C HIS A 121 6.05 -3.41 -16.81
N ARG A 122 6.08 -2.75 -15.66
CA ARG A 122 4.90 -2.22 -14.98
C ARG A 122 4.86 -0.70 -15.09
N LEU A 123 3.66 -0.14 -15.20
CA LEU A 123 3.47 1.29 -15.05
C LEU A 123 3.63 1.67 -13.57
N HIS A 124 4.56 2.57 -13.31
CA HIS A 124 4.78 3.19 -12.01
C HIS A 124 4.69 4.72 -12.13
N THR A 125 4.32 5.36 -11.03
CA THR A 125 4.25 6.81 -10.90
C THR A 125 5.45 7.32 -10.13
N SER A 126 6.15 8.32 -10.67
CA SER A 126 7.26 8.94 -9.94
C SER A 126 6.75 9.92 -8.88
N PHE A 127 7.46 10.02 -7.76
CA PHE A 127 7.27 11.08 -6.75
C PHE A 127 8.61 11.70 -6.35
N ASP A 128 8.56 12.91 -5.78
CA ASP A 128 9.74 13.62 -5.28
C ASP A 128 9.75 13.59 -3.75
N ALA A 129 10.73 12.92 -3.14
CA ALA A 129 10.87 12.85 -1.69
C ALA A 129 11.12 14.23 -1.02
N LEU A 130 11.54 15.24 -1.78
CA LEU A 130 11.73 16.61 -1.31
C LEU A 130 10.46 17.48 -1.46
N ASP A 131 9.45 16.99 -2.20
CA ASP A 131 8.16 17.65 -2.41
C ASP A 131 7.01 16.63 -2.45
N LEU A 132 6.73 16.01 -1.31
CA LEU A 132 5.68 15.00 -1.18
C LEU A 132 4.28 15.59 -1.42
N ASP A 133 4.04 16.81 -0.95
CA ASP A 133 2.75 17.49 -1.07
C ASP A 133 2.45 17.87 -2.54
N GLY A 134 3.47 18.26 -3.31
CA GLY A 134 3.33 18.57 -4.74
C GLY A 134 3.33 17.35 -5.68
N SER A 135 3.87 16.21 -5.23
CA SER A 135 4.05 15.02 -6.09
C SER A 135 3.21 13.80 -5.66
N LEU A 136 3.38 13.33 -4.42
CA LEU A 136 2.78 12.10 -3.91
C LEU A 136 1.27 12.27 -3.67
N VAL A 137 0.89 13.27 -2.88
CA VAL A 137 -0.50 13.53 -2.47
C VAL A 137 -1.45 13.68 -3.68
N PRO A 138 -1.18 14.55 -4.67
CA PRO A 138 -2.08 14.70 -5.82
C PRO A 138 -2.12 13.44 -6.70
N ALA A 139 -1.06 12.64 -6.74
CA ALA A 139 -1.05 11.38 -7.49
C ALA A 139 -1.92 10.30 -6.83
N VAL A 140 -1.83 10.15 -5.50
CA VAL A 140 -2.72 9.27 -4.71
C VAL A 140 -4.17 9.67 -4.93
N ALA A 141 -4.45 10.96 -4.79
CA ALA A 141 -5.78 11.54 -4.95
C ALA A 141 -6.41 11.18 -6.31
N ARG A 142 -5.71 11.52 -7.41
CA ARG A 142 -6.19 11.23 -8.77
C ARG A 142 -6.43 9.75 -9.00
N TRP A 143 -5.53 8.89 -8.53
CA TRP A 143 -5.67 7.46 -8.75
C TRP A 143 -6.87 6.89 -8.00
N LEU A 144 -7.07 7.25 -6.73
CA LEU A 144 -8.24 6.80 -5.96
C LEU A 144 -9.56 7.26 -6.60
N ASP A 145 -9.62 8.50 -7.09
CA ASP A 145 -10.79 9.01 -7.81
C ASP A 145 -11.09 8.16 -9.06
N THR A 146 -10.05 7.70 -9.77
CA THR A 146 -10.24 6.79 -10.92
C THR A 146 -10.75 5.41 -10.51
N GLN A 147 -10.35 4.88 -9.35
CA GLN A 147 -10.82 3.57 -8.89
C GLN A 147 -12.28 3.63 -8.46
N GLN A 148 -12.68 4.68 -7.74
CA GLN A 148 -14.07 4.87 -7.29
C GLN A 148 -15.04 4.99 -8.47
N ASN A 149 -14.64 5.64 -9.55
CA ASN A 149 -15.46 5.76 -10.76
C ASN A 149 -15.62 4.41 -11.51
N ARG A 150 -14.67 3.48 -11.39
CA ARG A 150 -14.75 2.16 -12.04
C ARG A 150 -15.70 1.20 -11.32
N THR A 151 -15.96 1.41 -10.04
CA THR A 151 -16.86 0.56 -9.24
C THR A 151 -18.34 0.92 -9.44
N VAL A 152 -18.64 2.10 -9.99
CA VAL A 152 -20.01 2.60 -10.21
C VAL A 152 -20.52 2.33 -11.65
N ALA A 153 -19.63 1.93 -12.56
CA ALA A 153 -19.93 1.63 -13.96
C ALA A 153 -20.09 0.12 -14.19
#